data_AF-A0A7L1I7P0-F1
#
_entry.id   AF-A0A7L1I7P0-F1
#
_cell.length_a   1.000
_cell.length_b   1.000
_cell.length_c   1.000
_cell.angle_alpha   90.00
_cell.angle_beta   90.00
_cell.angle_gamma   90.00
#
_symmetry.space_group_name_H-M   'P 1'
#
loop_
_entity.id
_entity.type
_entity.pdbx_description
1 polymer ?
#
loop_
_entity_poly.entity_id
_entity_poly.type
_entity_poly.pdbx_seq_one_letter_code
_entity_poly.pdbx_strand_id
1 'polypeptide(L)'
;QKYLIDLAGRTAREFVLEGKHREALPAALHALRFATEVYGSNSLQLVPSYLLLAEASTGVGHFLEASKYLSQAEWIVLTTPGCSAALQYKLQRGLGLFCSAKGNFEQALYHLANDIYIASSAFGLKSIEASGGYFHMANVFFRQDKRDIANSLYAEV
;
A
#
# COMPACT_ATOMS: atom_id res chain seq x y z
N GLN A 1 -8.82 7.78 -21.93
CA GLN A 1 -8.34 8.21 -20.60
C GLN A 1 -8.23 7.06 -19.60
N LYS A 2 -9.23 6.16 -19.46
CA LYS A 2 -9.10 4.95 -18.59
C LYS A 2 -7.86 4.09 -18.88
N TYR A 3 -7.55 3.86 -20.16
CA TYR A 3 -6.31 3.19 -20.58
C TYR A 3 -5.03 3.89 -20.07
N LEU A 4 -5.01 5.23 -20.07
CA LEU A 4 -3.86 6.00 -19.61
C LEU A 4 -3.67 5.91 -18.09
N ILE A 5 -4.78 5.84 -17.34
CA ILE A 5 -4.74 5.60 -15.88
C ILE A 5 -4.07 4.26 -15.60
N ASP A 6 -4.53 3.20 -16.28
CA ASP A 6 -4.03 1.86 -16.08
C ASP A 6 -2.57 1.70 -16.52
N LEU A 7 -2.19 2.25 -17.68
CA LEU A 7 -0.81 2.25 -18.15
C LEU A 7 0.12 2.97 -17.16
N ALA A 8 -0.21 4.20 -16.77
CA ALA A 8 0.61 4.97 -15.83
C ALA A 8 0.69 4.29 -14.45
N GLY A 9 -0.42 3.73 -13.98
CA GLY A 9 -0.47 2.99 -12.72
C GLY A 9 0.35 1.70 -12.73
N ARG A 10 0.35 0.96 -13.85
CA ARG A 10 1.19 -0.24 -14.03
C ARG A 10 2.67 0.11 -14.08
N THR A 11 3.06 1.10 -14.88
CA THR A 11 4.44 1.58 -14.95
C THR A 11 4.95 2.05 -13.58
N ALA A 12 4.15 2.80 -12.83
CA ALA A 12 4.51 3.21 -11.48
C ALA A 12 4.74 2.02 -10.54
N ARG A 13 3.86 1.00 -10.62
CA ARG A 13 3.97 -0.21 -9.81
C ARG A 13 5.22 -1.03 -10.16
N GLU A 14 5.53 -1.18 -11.43
CA GLU A 14 6.74 -1.86 -11.90
C GLU A 14 7.99 -1.17 -11.31
N PHE A 15 8.07 0.16 -11.40
CA PHE A 15 9.17 0.91 -10.80
C PHE A 15 9.27 0.74 -9.28
N VAL A 16 8.14 0.74 -8.57
CA VAL A 16 8.12 0.48 -7.12
C VAL A 16 8.66 -0.92 -6.80
N LEU A 17 8.22 -1.95 -7.53
CA LEU A 17 8.68 -3.33 -7.33
C LEU A 17 10.18 -3.50 -7.62
N GLU A 18 10.72 -2.74 -8.57
CA GLU A 18 12.15 -2.72 -8.88
C GLU A 18 12.97 -1.85 -7.91
N GLY A 19 12.35 -1.20 -6.93
CA GLY A 19 13.01 -0.26 -6.00
C GLY A 19 13.38 1.09 -6.63
N LYS A 20 12.95 1.35 -7.87
CA LYS A 20 13.14 2.60 -8.62
C LYS A 20 12.13 3.67 -8.19
N HIS A 21 12.14 4.00 -6.91
CA HIS A 21 11.10 4.84 -6.30
C HIS A 21 11.06 6.26 -6.88
N ARG A 22 12.20 6.82 -7.31
CA ARG A 22 12.24 8.17 -7.90
C ARG A 22 11.57 8.20 -9.28
N GLU A 23 11.72 7.14 -10.05
CA GLU A 23 11.12 6.93 -11.37
C GLU A 23 9.62 6.61 -11.27
N ALA A 24 9.19 5.97 -10.19
CA ALA A 24 7.77 5.69 -9.93
C ALA A 24 6.92 6.96 -9.73
N LEU A 25 7.48 8.00 -9.11
CA LEU A 25 6.76 9.24 -8.76
C LEU A 25 6.05 9.91 -9.95
N PRO A 26 6.72 10.24 -11.08
CA PRO A 26 6.04 10.87 -12.22
C PRO A 26 4.95 9.99 -12.82
N ALA A 27 5.16 8.67 -12.91
CA ALA A 27 4.16 7.75 -13.42
C ALA A 27 2.93 7.70 -12.50
N ALA A 28 3.13 7.64 -11.18
CA ALA A 28 2.04 7.62 -10.21
C ALA A 28 1.28 8.96 -10.16
N LEU A 29 1.98 10.10 -10.32
CA LEU A 29 1.36 11.43 -10.45
C LEU A 29 0.49 11.53 -11.70
N HIS A 30 0.94 11.00 -12.84
CA HIS A 30 0.14 10.94 -14.06
C HIS A 30 -1.10 10.05 -13.87
N ALA A 31 -0.95 8.88 -13.24
CA ALA A 31 -2.07 8.00 -12.93
C ALA A 31 -3.11 8.72 -12.05
N LEU A 32 -2.67 9.44 -11.02
CA LEU A 32 -3.55 10.24 -10.17
C LEU A 32 -4.25 11.34 -10.96
N ARG A 33 -3.52 12.13 -11.75
CA ARG A 33 -4.10 13.23 -12.55
C ARG A 33 -5.17 12.72 -13.51
N PHE A 34 -4.89 11.67 -14.27
CA PHE A 34 -5.86 11.08 -15.19
C PHE A 34 -7.07 10.50 -14.45
N ALA A 35 -6.87 9.90 -13.28
CA ALA A 35 -7.97 9.39 -12.46
C ALA A 35 -8.86 10.52 -11.94
N THR A 36 -8.27 11.61 -11.44
CA THR A 36 -9.01 12.80 -11.00
C THR A 36 -9.83 13.41 -12.13
N GLU A 37 -9.27 13.51 -13.34
CA GLU A 37 -9.99 14.04 -14.52
C GLU A 37 -11.19 13.17 -14.92
N VAL A 38 -11.09 11.84 -14.76
CA VAL A 38 -12.15 10.89 -15.18
C VAL A 38 -13.21 10.68 -14.11
N TYR A 39 -12.81 10.62 -12.84
CA TYR A 39 -13.67 10.18 -11.74
C TYR A 39 -13.97 11.26 -10.70
N GLY A 40 -13.27 12.40 -10.72
CA GLY A 40 -13.42 13.49 -9.76
C GLY A 40 -12.58 13.33 -8.48
N SER A 41 -12.45 14.42 -7.72
CA SER A 41 -11.41 14.58 -6.69
C SER A 41 -11.54 13.76 -5.40
N ASN A 42 -12.61 13.00 -5.19
CA ASN A 42 -12.83 12.19 -3.98
C ASN A 42 -13.27 10.75 -4.30
N SER A 43 -13.02 10.31 -5.53
CA SER A 43 -13.46 9.00 -5.98
C SER A 43 -12.56 7.89 -5.43
N LEU A 44 -13.16 6.73 -5.10
CA LEU A 44 -12.42 5.52 -4.71
C LEU A 44 -11.39 5.08 -5.76
N GLN A 45 -11.62 5.41 -7.03
CA GLN A 45 -10.72 5.07 -8.13
C GLN A 45 -9.37 5.81 -8.06
N LEU A 46 -9.22 6.82 -7.19
CA LEU A 46 -7.95 7.53 -6.97
C LEU A 46 -7.07 6.81 -5.94
N VAL A 47 -7.64 5.98 -5.06
CA VAL A 47 -6.93 5.32 -3.95
C VAL A 47 -5.69 4.55 -4.43
N PRO A 48 -5.73 3.73 -5.50
CA PRO A 48 -4.54 3.03 -5.98
C PRO A 48 -3.37 3.96 -6.34
N SER A 49 -3.66 5.12 -6.93
CA SER A 49 -2.63 6.10 -7.31
C SER A 49 -2.04 6.79 -6.08
N TYR A 50 -2.87 7.12 -5.08
CA TYR A 50 -2.39 7.66 -3.81
C TYR A 50 -1.49 6.67 -3.06
N LEU A 51 -1.83 5.39 -3.04
CA LEU A 51 -1.00 4.36 -2.40
C LEU A 51 0.35 4.20 -3.10
N LEU A 52 0.38 4.20 -4.44
CA LEU A 52 1.64 4.16 -5.21
C LEU A 52 2.51 5.39 -4.94
N LEU A 53 1.91 6.58 -4.87
CA LEU A 53 2.63 7.81 -4.53
C LEU A 53 3.19 7.76 -3.11
N ALA A 54 2.41 7.25 -2.15
CA ALA A 54 2.87 7.09 -0.78
C ALA A 54 4.05 6.13 -0.68
N GLU A 55 3.97 4.98 -1.34
CA GLU A 55 5.03 3.97 -1.33
C GLU A 55 6.31 4.48 -2.00
N ALA A 56 6.19 5.08 -3.19
CA ALA A 56 7.32 5.71 -3.87
C ALA A 56 7.94 6.86 -3.04
N SER A 57 7.11 7.73 -2.46
CA SER A 57 7.57 8.83 -1.60
C SER A 57 8.29 8.31 -0.36
N THR A 58 7.79 7.23 0.24
CA THR A 58 8.42 6.56 1.38
C THR A 58 9.79 6.00 0.99
N GLY A 59 9.88 5.33 -0.16
CA GLY A 59 11.13 4.74 -0.66
C GLY A 59 12.23 5.75 -0.99
N VAL A 60 11.87 7.00 -1.34
CA VAL A 60 12.85 8.10 -1.49
C VAL A 60 13.11 8.88 -0.19
N GLY A 61 12.43 8.56 0.92
CA GLY A 61 12.57 9.24 2.21
C GLY A 61 11.74 10.53 2.36
N HIS A 62 10.84 10.81 1.42
CA HIS A 62 9.92 11.96 1.46
C HIS A 62 8.69 11.65 2.34
N PHE A 63 8.92 11.52 3.64
CA PHE A 63 7.89 11.03 4.58
C PHE A 63 6.70 11.98 4.75
N LEU A 64 6.91 13.29 4.56
CA LEU A 64 5.83 14.28 4.69
C LEU A 64 4.83 14.13 3.53
N GLU A 65 5.32 14.00 2.31
CA GLU A 65 4.54 13.75 1.11
C GLU A 65 3.83 12.40 1.20
N ALA A 66 4.55 11.34 1.59
CA ALA A 66 3.97 10.01 1.78
C ALA A 66 2.79 10.02 2.76
N SER A 67 2.95 10.70 3.90
CA SER A 67 1.89 10.85 4.90
C SER A 67 0.66 11.56 4.32
N LYS A 68 0.85 12.62 3.53
CA LYS A 68 -0.26 13.35 2.90
C LYS A 68 -1.04 12.44 1.95
N TYR A 69 -0.35 11.66 1.12
CA TYR A 69 -1.00 10.73 0.20
C TYR A 69 -1.76 9.61 0.92
N LEU A 70 -1.18 9.06 1.99
CA LEU A 70 -1.87 8.06 2.83
C LEU A 70 -3.11 8.65 3.50
N SER A 71 -3.05 9.86 4.04
CA SER A 71 -4.21 10.52 4.62
C SER A 71 -5.33 10.76 3.60
N GLN A 72 -5.00 11.09 2.35
CA GLN A 72 -6.00 11.21 1.28
C GLN A 72 -6.63 9.86 0.94
N ALA A 73 -5.81 8.81 0.80
CA ALA A 73 -6.32 7.45 0.54
C ALA A 73 -7.23 6.96 1.68
N GLU A 74 -6.80 7.17 2.93
CA GLU A 74 -7.54 6.81 4.13
C GLU A 74 -8.87 7.56 4.23
N TRP A 75 -8.85 8.87 4.02
CA TRP A 75 -10.07 9.68 4.01
C TRP A 75 -11.10 9.15 3.01
N ILE A 76 -10.69 8.88 1.76
CA ILE A 76 -11.58 8.37 0.72
C ILE A 76 -12.13 6.99 1.10
N VAL A 77 -11.30 6.09 1.64
CA VAL A 77 -11.73 4.75 2.06
C VAL A 77 -12.73 4.82 3.22
N LEU A 78 -12.47 5.64 4.24
CA LEU A 78 -13.33 5.78 5.42
C LEU A 78 -14.65 6.47 5.12
N THR A 79 -14.66 7.41 4.17
CA THR A 79 -15.85 8.19 3.82
C THR A 79 -16.71 7.55 2.74
N THR A 80 -16.27 6.43 2.14
CA THR A 80 -17.05 5.72 1.13
C THR A 80 -17.74 4.47 1.71
N PRO A 81 -19.08 4.48 1.85
CA PRO A 81 -19.82 3.31 2.30
C PRO A 81 -19.61 2.11 1.37
N GLY A 82 -19.44 0.91 1.96
CA GLY A 82 -19.28 -0.32 1.18
C GLY A 82 -17.96 -0.42 0.42
N CYS A 83 -16.92 0.33 0.82
CA CYS A 83 -15.59 0.21 0.24
C CYS A 83 -15.13 -1.25 0.24
N SER A 84 -14.66 -1.75 -0.91
CA SER A 84 -14.27 -3.16 -1.05
C SER A 84 -13.11 -3.54 -0.13
N ALA A 85 -13.11 -4.78 0.37
CA ALA A 85 -11.99 -5.35 1.12
C ALA A 85 -10.65 -5.21 0.37
N ALA A 86 -10.68 -5.30 -0.97
CA ALA A 86 -9.51 -5.15 -1.83
C ALA A 86 -8.79 -3.80 -1.71
N LEU A 87 -9.53 -2.72 -1.44
CA LEU A 87 -8.94 -1.39 -1.22
C LEU A 87 -8.57 -1.19 0.25
N GLN A 88 -9.38 -1.72 1.18
CA GLN A 88 -9.14 -1.60 2.60
C GLN A 88 -7.83 -2.28 3.02
N TYR A 89 -7.57 -3.53 2.59
CA TYR A 89 -6.32 -4.20 2.97
C TYR A 89 -5.09 -3.49 2.36
N LYS A 90 -5.19 -3.00 1.13
CA LYS A 90 -4.09 -2.27 0.47
C LYS A 90 -3.74 -0.98 1.18
N LEU A 91 -4.75 -0.27 1.69
CA LEU A 91 -4.54 0.90 2.52
C LEU A 91 -3.80 0.52 3.81
N GLN A 92 -4.27 -0.51 4.52
CA GLN A 92 -3.62 -0.99 5.74
C GLN A 92 -2.17 -1.41 5.48
N ARG A 93 -1.90 -2.10 4.36
CA ARG A 93 -0.55 -2.43 3.91
C ARG A 93 0.32 -1.17 3.74
N GLY A 94 -0.18 -0.17 3.01
CA GLY A 94 0.52 1.09 2.78
C GLY A 94 0.87 1.83 4.08
N LEU A 95 -0.07 1.89 5.03
CA LEU A 95 0.15 2.46 6.37
C LEU A 95 1.22 1.68 7.14
N GLY A 96 1.13 0.34 7.14
CA GLY A 96 2.09 -0.53 7.80
C GLY A 96 3.52 -0.39 7.27
N LEU A 97 3.66 -0.35 5.94
CA LEU A 97 4.95 -0.12 5.27
C LEU A 97 5.54 1.25 5.62
N PHE A 98 4.71 2.30 5.60
CA PHE A 98 5.12 3.65 5.99
C PHE A 98 5.60 3.72 7.46
N CYS A 99 4.86 3.12 8.38
CA CYS A 99 5.26 3.03 9.79
C CYS A 99 6.58 2.27 9.96
N SER A 100 6.74 1.14 9.26
CA SER A 100 7.97 0.35 9.25
C SER A 100 9.16 1.15 8.74
N ALA A 101 9.00 1.90 7.64
CA ALA A 101 10.05 2.75 7.09
C ALA A 101 10.50 3.83 8.07
N LYS A 102 9.57 4.39 8.86
CA LYS A 102 9.87 5.33 9.95
C LYS A 102 10.42 4.68 11.22
N GLY A 103 10.57 3.36 11.27
CA GLY A 103 11.02 2.61 12.44
C GLY A 103 9.95 2.46 13.54
N ASN A 104 8.71 2.85 13.28
CA ASN A 104 7.60 2.64 14.22
C ASN A 104 7.01 1.23 14.02
N PHE A 105 7.71 0.23 14.57
CA PHE A 105 7.36 -1.16 14.36
C PHE A 105 6.03 -1.58 15.01
N GLU A 106 5.65 -0.97 16.14
CA GLU A 106 4.38 -1.28 16.79
C GLU A 106 3.19 -0.93 15.88
N GLN A 107 3.16 0.31 15.37
CA GLN A 107 2.12 0.74 14.44
C GLN A 107 2.19 -0.01 13.10
N ALA A 108 3.41 -0.36 12.65
CA ALA A 108 3.57 -1.18 11.46
C ALA A 108 2.88 -2.55 11.61
N LEU A 109 3.13 -3.25 12.73
CA LEU A 109 2.52 -4.55 13.02
C LEU A 109 1.00 -4.44 13.19
N TYR A 110 0.49 -3.38 13.80
CA TYR A 110 -0.95 -3.14 13.91
C TYR A 110 -1.62 -3.06 12.53
N HIS A 111 -1.08 -2.24 11.63
CA HIS A 111 -1.63 -2.08 10.29
C HIS A 111 -1.47 -3.35 9.45
N LEU A 112 -0.33 -4.03 9.53
CA LEU A 112 -0.10 -5.28 8.79
C LEU A 112 -0.98 -6.43 9.29
N ALA A 113 -1.29 -6.50 10.59
CA ALA A 113 -2.26 -7.45 11.10
C ALA A 113 -3.67 -7.18 10.55
N ASN A 114 -4.08 -5.92 10.43
CA ASN A 114 -5.36 -5.54 9.80
C ASN A 114 -5.39 -5.86 8.30
N ASP A 115 -4.29 -5.62 7.57
CA ASP A 115 -4.11 -6.06 6.18
C ASP A 115 -4.36 -7.57 6.04
N ILE A 116 -3.62 -8.39 6.80
CA ILE A 116 -3.75 -9.86 6.78
C ILE A 116 -5.17 -10.28 7.13
N TYR A 117 -5.78 -9.71 8.17
CA TYR A 117 -7.13 -10.04 8.60
C TYR A 117 -8.17 -9.75 7.51
N ILE A 118 -8.16 -8.55 6.93
CA ILE A 118 -9.11 -8.14 5.89
C ILE A 118 -8.92 -8.99 4.63
N ALA A 119 -7.67 -9.17 4.20
CA ALA A 119 -7.35 -9.96 3.01
C ALA A 119 -7.76 -11.43 3.19
N SER A 120 -7.39 -12.04 4.31
CA SER A 120 -7.71 -13.44 4.60
C SER A 120 -9.21 -13.67 4.74
N SER A 121 -9.94 -12.74 5.35
CA SER A 121 -11.40 -12.84 5.51
C SER A 121 -12.14 -12.72 4.18
N ALA A 122 -11.62 -11.94 3.23
CA ALA A 122 -12.27 -11.69 1.94
C ALA A 122 -11.85 -12.68 0.83
N PHE A 123 -10.59 -13.12 0.84
CA PHE A 123 -9.98 -13.89 -0.26
C PHE A 123 -9.47 -15.27 0.17
N GLY A 124 -9.48 -15.57 1.48
CA GLY A 124 -8.99 -16.82 2.07
C GLY A 124 -7.55 -16.70 2.56
N LEU A 125 -7.19 -17.54 3.54
CA LEU A 125 -5.88 -17.49 4.21
C LEU A 125 -4.70 -17.72 3.27
N LYS A 126 -4.86 -18.57 2.25
CA LYS A 126 -3.80 -18.93 1.28
C LYS A 126 -3.85 -18.10 -0.01
N SER A 127 -4.49 -16.94 0.04
CA SER A 127 -4.60 -16.04 -1.11
C SER A 127 -3.33 -15.23 -1.33
N ILE A 128 -3.10 -14.81 -2.58
CA ILE A 128 -2.00 -13.90 -2.93
C ILE A 128 -2.19 -12.54 -2.20
N GLU A 129 -3.43 -12.14 -1.97
CA GLU A 129 -3.78 -10.95 -1.23
C GLU A 129 -3.28 -11.02 0.22
N ALA A 130 -3.45 -12.16 0.89
CA ALA A 130 -3.00 -12.36 2.27
C ALA A 130 -1.48 -12.53 2.38
N SER A 131 -0.83 -13.22 1.42
CA SER A 131 0.61 -13.52 1.48
C SER A 131 1.48 -12.28 1.53
N GLY A 132 1.12 -11.21 0.83
CA GLY A 132 1.85 -9.94 0.90
C GLY A 132 1.86 -9.31 2.30
N GLY A 133 0.78 -9.46 3.07
CA GLY A 133 0.70 -8.99 4.44
C GLY A 133 1.65 -9.78 5.36
N TYR A 134 1.65 -11.11 5.25
CA TYR A 134 2.56 -11.99 5.98
C TYR A 134 4.02 -11.66 5.68
N PHE A 135 4.37 -11.50 4.40
CA PHE A 135 5.73 -11.13 3.96
C PHE A 135 6.21 -9.82 4.61
N HIS A 136 5.38 -8.78 4.59
CA HIS A 136 5.76 -7.50 5.19
C HIS A 136 5.81 -7.55 6.72
N MET A 137 4.91 -8.30 7.36
CA MET A 137 4.94 -8.47 8.82
C MET A 137 6.19 -9.23 9.27
N ALA A 138 6.59 -10.26 8.51
CA ALA A 138 7.83 -10.99 8.71
C ALA A 138 9.06 -10.07 8.59
N ASN A 139 9.10 -9.18 7.59
CA ASN A 139 10.17 -8.18 7.45
C ASN A 139 10.26 -7.25 8.68
N VAL A 140 9.14 -6.86 9.28
CA VAL A 140 9.13 -6.05 10.50
C VAL A 140 9.74 -6.83 11.68
N PHE A 141 9.31 -8.07 11.91
CA PHE A 141 9.88 -8.90 12.97
C PHE A 141 11.36 -9.22 12.75
N PHE A 142 11.78 -9.43 11.50
CA PHE A 142 13.18 -9.61 11.14
C PHE A 142 14.03 -8.39 11.53
N ARG A 143 13.54 -7.17 11.27
CA ARG A 143 14.20 -5.91 11.68
C ARG A 143 14.24 -5.72 13.21
N GLN A 144 13.38 -6.40 13.95
CA GLN A 144 13.40 -6.46 15.42
C GLN A 144 14.27 -7.61 15.97
N ASP A 145 15.00 -8.34 15.11
CA ASP A 145 15.77 -9.55 15.43
C ASP A 145 14.95 -10.72 16.02
N LYS A 146 13.61 -10.71 15.83
CA LYS A 146 12.69 -11.78 16.22
C LYS A 146 12.56 -12.83 15.11
N ARG A 147 13.66 -13.53 14.85
CA ARG A 147 13.83 -14.39 13.67
C ARG A 147 12.92 -15.61 13.64
N ASP A 148 12.63 -16.18 14.81
CA ASP A 148 11.70 -17.29 15.00
C ASP A 148 10.29 -16.94 14.50
N ILE A 149 9.79 -15.76 14.88
CA ILE A 149 8.49 -15.24 14.44
C ILE A 149 8.54 -14.92 12.94
N ALA A 150 9.59 -14.24 12.48
CA ALA A 150 9.74 -13.88 11.08
C ALA A 150 9.74 -15.13 10.16
N ASN A 151 10.49 -16.18 10.52
CA ASN A 151 10.54 -17.43 9.75
C ASN A 151 9.19 -18.14 9.70
N SER A 152 8.45 -18.14 10.80
CA SER A 152 7.09 -18.72 10.84
C SER A 152 6.16 -18.00 9.87
N LEU A 153 6.25 -16.67 9.79
CA LEU A 153 5.43 -15.86 8.87
C LEU A 153 5.87 -15.98 7.41
N TYR A 154 7.18 -16.09 7.12
CA TYR A 154 7.66 -16.35 5.76
C TYR A 154 7.19 -17.70 5.21
N ALA A 155 6.95 -18.69 6.08
CA ALA A 155 6.45 -19.99 5.65
C ALA A 155 4.98 -19.97 5.15
N GLU A 156 4.26 -18.87 5.40
CA GLU A 156 2.87 -18.64 4.93
C GLU A 156 2.80 -17.89 3.58
N VAL A 157 3.96 -17.54 2.98
CA VAL A 157 4.08 -16.80 1.71
C VAL A 157 4.34 -17.76 0.56
#